data_AF-A0A2S2NVT4-F1
#
_entry.id   AF-A0A2S2NVT4-F1
#
_cell.length_a   1.000
_cell.length_b   1.000
_cell.length_c   1.000
_cell.angle_alpha   90.00
_cell.angle_beta   90.00
_cell.angle_gamma   90.00
#
_symmetry.space_group_name_H-M   'P 1'
#
loop_
_entity.id
_entity.type
_entity.pdbx_description
1 polymer ?
#
loop_
_entity_poly.entity_id
_entity_poly.type
_entity_poly.pdbx_seq_one_letter_code
_entity_poly.pdbx_strand_id
1 'polypeptide(L)'
;FGHPFVVLMSPQELPDKLHEQLQHNGSLFTLFLHSPLTAFCLICNILTVKMHLWERANSYVDRFITEASRLFTSKVKPDVSYIQFFGDDFLRLLLLRYVFCHVVLRHHRAFIGEQYLPRCQPPLPLASFLDEISLKKYVRELAKHLDVLSHFENFE
;
A
#
# COMPACT_ATOMS: atom_id res chain seq x y z
N PHE A 1 6.10 22.93 -20.59
CA PHE A 1 5.15 22.72 -19.48
C PHE A 1 3.95 21.97 -20.02
N GLY A 2 3.50 20.89 -19.38
CA GLY A 2 2.46 19.98 -19.92
C GLY A 2 2.79 18.48 -19.89
N HIS A 3 3.88 18.08 -19.23
CA HIS A 3 4.17 16.67 -18.98
C HIS A 3 3.27 16.13 -17.84
N PRO A 4 2.90 14.85 -17.89
CA PRO A 4 2.16 14.21 -16.80
C PRO A 4 3.00 14.31 -15.53
N PHE A 5 2.38 14.78 -14.45
CA PHE A 5 3.06 14.97 -13.18
C PHE A 5 2.27 14.27 -12.08
N VAL A 6 2.92 13.31 -11.43
CA VAL A 6 2.39 12.61 -10.27
C VAL A 6 3.39 12.74 -9.15
N VAL A 7 2.92 13.17 -7.98
CA VAL A 7 3.69 13.18 -6.73
C VAL A 7 3.12 12.10 -5.84
N LEU A 8 4.00 11.23 -5.33
CA LEU A 8 3.68 10.28 -4.28
C LEU A 8 4.49 10.65 -3.04
N MET A 9 3.80 10.92 -1.93
CA MET A 9 4.38 11.44 -0.70
C MET A 9 4.24 10.41 0.41
N SER A 10 5.29 10.28 1.22
CA SER A 10 5.24 9.48 2.44
C SER A 10 4.20 10.03 3.42
N PRO A 11 3.80 9.22 4.42
CA PRO A 11 3.17 9.74 5.62
C PRO A 11 3.95 10.92 6.21
N GLN A 12 3.23 11.87 6.78
CA GLN A 12 3.83 13.01 7.47
C GLN A 12 4.40 12.58 8.83
N GLU A 13 3.73 11.64 9.48
CA GLU A 13 4.13 11.08 10.76
C GLU A 13 4.16 9.56 10.70
N LEU A 14 4.89 8.97 11.66
CA LEU A 14 4.91 7.53 11.91
C LEU A 14 4.52 7.29 13.37
N PRO A 15 3.89 6.15 13.71
CA PRO A 15 3.63 5.80 15.10
C PRO A 15 4.95 5.74 15.89
N ASP A 16 4.98 6.24 17.13
CA ASP A 16 6.22 6.43 17.91
C ASP A 16 7.13 5.19 17.93
N LYS A 17 6.55 4.02 18.24
CA LYS A 17 7.28 2.74 18.28
C LYS A 17 7.95 2.40 16.94
N LEU A 18 7.27 2.71 15.84
CA LEU A 18 7.79 2.44 14.49
C LEU A 18 8.80 3.51 14.07
N HIS A 19 8.60 4.76 14.50
CA HIS A 19 9.56 5.84 14.27
C HIS A 19 10.92 5.47 14.84
N GLU A 20 10.99 5.06 16.12
CA GLU A 20 12.21 4.60 16.79
C GLU A 20 12.90 3.46 16.02
N GLN A 21 12.13 2.45 15.61
CA GLN A 21 12.66 1.31 14.83
C GLN A 21 13.23 1.72 13.46
N LEU A 22 12.71 2.80 12.87
CA LEU A 22 13.09 3.25 11.53
C LEU A 22 14.17 4.35 11.53
N GLN A 23 14.56 4.91 12.68
CA GLN A 23 15.56 5.98 12.76
C GLN A 23 16.87 5.66 12.03
N HIS A 24 17.21 4.37 11.88
CA HIS A 24 18.41 3.91 11.18
C HIS A 24 18.11 3.06 9.93
N ASN A 25 16.84 2.84 9.57
CA ASN A 25 16.42 1.87 8.55
C ASN A 25 15.75 2.50 7.30
N GLY A 26 15.89 3.82 7.12
CA GLY A 26 15.37 4.54 5.96
C GLY A 26 13.85 4.76 6.02
N SER A 27 13.25 5.06 4.86
CA SER A 27 11.83 5.43 4.77
C SER A 27 10.91 4.21 4.65
N LEU A 28 9.92 4.08 5.55
CA LEU A 28 8.83 3.10 5.44
C LEU A 28 8.15 3.15 4.08
N PHE A 29 7.91 4.35 3.59
CA PHE A 29 7.22 4.56 2.32
C PHE A 29 8.04 4.01 1.16
N THR A 30 9.34 4.30 1.11
CA THR A 30 10.25 3.72 0.11
C THR A 30 10.30 2.21 0.21
N LEU A 31 10.26 1.65 1.43
CA LEU A 31 10.21 0.20 1.62
C LEU A 31 8.93 -0.41 1.04
N PHE A 32 7.76 0.22 1.22
CA PHE A 32 6.52 -0.22 0.56
C PHE A 32 6.64 -0.15 -0.97
N LEU A 33 7.22 0.92 -1.50
CA LEU A 33 7.42 1.10 -2.94
C LEU A 33 8.43 0.11 -3.54
N HIS A 34 9.37 -0.41 -2.73
CA HIS A 34 10.39 -1.36 -3.17
C HIS A 34 9.99 -2.82 -2.94
N SER A 35 9.52 -3.15 -1.73
CA SER A 35 9.11 -4.49 -1.29
C SER A 35 7.88 -4.41 -0.37
N PRO A 36 6.65 -4.43 -0.93
CA PRO A 36 5.42 -4.25 -0.17
C PRO A 36 5.24 -5.28 0.95
N LEU A 37 5.62 -6.54 0.72
CA LEU A 37 5.52 -7.59 1.74
C LEU A 37 6.50 -7.36 2.88
N THR A 38 7.74 -6.94 2.60
CA THR A 38 8.70 -6.61 3.67
C THR A 38 8.18 -5.46 4.53
N ALA A 39 7.63 -4.42 3.91
CA ALA A 39 7.05 -3.29 4.63
C ALA A 39 5.83 -3.72 5.49
N PHE A 40 4.98 -4.58 4.95
CA PHE A 40 3.85 -5.16 5.69
C PHE A 40 4.33 -5.94 6.92
N CYS A 41 5.33 -6.82 6.75
CA CYS A 41 5.93 -7.57 7.85
C CYS A 41 6.52 -6.63 8.92
N LEU A 42 7.20 -5.57 8.51
CA LEU A 42 7.82 -4.59 9.40
C LEU A 42 6.78 -3.92 10.31
N ILE A 43 5.68 -3.42 9.75
CA ILE A 43 4.65 -2.71 10.55
C ILE A 43 3.85 -3.67 11.45
N CYS A 44 3.81 -4.96 11.10
CA CYS A 44 3.19 -6.02 11.91
C CYS A 44 4.19 -6.67 12.88
N ASN A 45 5.40 -6.13 13.03
CA ASN A 45 6.46 -6.65 13.89
C ASN A 45 6.86 -8.12 13.60
N ILE A 46 6.84 -8.51 12.33
CA ILE A 46 7.28 -9.83 11.87
C ILE A 46 8.76 -9.76 11.49
N LEU A 47 9.62 -10.40 12.29
CA LEU A 47 11.07 -10.39 12.08
C LEU A 47 11.55 -11.45 11.09
N THR A 48 10.90 -12.61 11.05
CA THR A 48 11.26 -13.72 10.16
C THR A 48 10.03 -14.44 9.65
N VAL A 49 10.07 -14.89 8.40
CA VAL A 49 8.99 -15.64 7.76
C VAL A 49 9.59 -16.87 7.09
N LYS A 50 9.00 -18.05 7.34
CA LYS A 50 9.42 -19.28 6.65
C LYS A 50 9.17 -19.14 5.14
N MET A 51 10.08 -19.64 4.31
CA MET A 51 10.05 -19.46 2.86
C MET A 51 8.69 -19.78 2.21
N HIS A 52 8.09 -20.92 2.54
CA HIS A 52 6.77 -21.30 2.00
C HIS A 52 5.64 -20.34 2.41
N LEU A 53 5.70 -19.77 3.61
CA LEU A 53 4.75 -18.74 4.04
C LEU A 53 4.99 -17.43 3.29
N TRP A 54 6.26 -17.08 3.05
CA TRP A 54 6.66 -15.89 2.29
C TRP A 54 6.21 -15.94 0.84
N GLU A 55 6.40 -17.06 0.15
CA GLU A 55 5.94 -17.26 -1.24
C GLU A 55 4.41 -17.13 -1.31
N ARG A 56 3.71 -17.76 -0.38
CA ARG A 56 2.25 -17.66 -0.32
C ARG A 56 1.79 -16.24 0.01
N ALA A 57 2.48 -15.54 0.91
CA ALA A 57 2.20 -14.15 1.25
C ALA A 57 2.37 -13.21 0.06
N ASN A 58 3.46 -13.38 -0.72
CA ASN A 58 3.66 -12.62 -1.96
C ASN A 58 2.51 -12.84 -2.95
N SER A 59 1.98 -14.06 -3.05
CA SER A 59 0.84 -14.32 -3.94
C SER A 59 -0.41 -13.49 -3.60
N TYR A 60 -0.61 -13.09 -2.33
CA TYR A 60 -1.69 -12.17 -1.96
C TYR A 60 -1.39 -10.73 -2.37
N VAL A 61 -0.13 -10.30 -2.26
CA VAL A 61 0.33 -9.00 -2.76
C VAL A 61 0.15 -8.94 -4.28
N ASP A 62 0.56 -9.97 -5.03
CA ASP A 62 0.41 -10.01 -6.48
C ASP A 62 -1.06 -9.95 -6.92
N ARG A 63 -1.94 -10.67 -6.20
CA ARG A 63 -3.39 -10.61 -6.43
C ARG A 63 -3.96 -9.23 -6.13
N PHE A 64 -3.51 -8.58 -5.06
CA PHE A 64 -3.87 -7.19 -4.77
C PHE A 64 -3.44 -6.28 -5.91
N ILE A 65 -2.19 -6.34 -6.36
CA ILE A 65 -1.64 -5.49 -7.41
C ILE A 65 -2.41 -5.69 -8.73
N THR A 66 -2.73 -6.95 -9.05
CA THR A 66 -3.54 -7.31 -10.22
C THR A 66 -4.94 -6.72 -10.15
N GLU A 67 -5.61 -6.86 -9.00
CA GLU A 67 -6.96 -6.33 -8.81
C GLU A 67 -6.97 -4.80 -8.80
N ALA A 68 -6.01 -4.16 -8.13
CA ALA A 68 -5.84 -2.71 -8.15
C ALA A 68 -5.64 -2.20 -9.57
N SER A 69 -4.84 -2.90 -10.38
CA SER A 69 -4.63 -2.58 -11.80
C SER A 69 -5.92 -2.66 -12.61
N ARG A 70 -6.70 -3.74 -12.40
CA ARG A 70 -8.00 -3.93 -13.05
C ARG A 70 -9.01 -2.85 -12.66
N LEU A 71 -9.09 -2.52 -11.37
CA LEU A 71 -9.99 -1.47 -10.86
C LEU A 71 -9.58 -0.09 -11.39
N PHE A 72 -8.28 0.19 -11.47
CA PHE A 72 -7.76 1.45 -12.00
C PHE A 72 -8.19 1.70 -13.45
N THR A 73 -8.19 0.66 -14.28
CA THR A 73 -8.58 0.75 -15.69
C THR A 73 -10.08 0.69 -15.93
N SER A 74 -10.87 0.11 -15.01
CA SER A 74 -12.30 -0.13 -15.22
C SER A 74 -13.26 0.75 -14.42
N LYS A 75 -12.88 1.17 -13.20
CA LYS A 75 -13.75 1.92 -12.29
C LYS A 75 -13.29 3.34 -12.06
N VAL A 76 -11.99 3.58 -12.12
CA VAL A 76 -11.42 4.89 -11.83
C VAL A 76 -11.52 5.75 -13.09
N LYS A 77 -11.90 7.02 -12.94
CA LYS A 77 -11.71 8.07 -13.96
C LYS A 77 -10.54 8.95 -13.51
N PRO A 78 -9.29 8.48 -13.66
CA PRO A 78 -8.16 9.17 -13.06
C PRO A 78 -7.81 10.42 -13.89
N ASP A 79 -7.04 11.31 -13.27
CA ASP A 79 -6.41 12.41 -14.00
C ASP A 79 -5.57 11.88 -15.19
N VAL A 80 -5.45 12.68 -16.25
CA VAL A 80 -4.66 12.30 -17.43
C VAL A 80 -3.20 11.93 -17.08
N SER A 81 -2.63 12.57 -16.05
CA SER A 81 -1.28 12.28 -15.57
C SER A 81 -1.13 10.84 -15.12
N TYR A 82 -2.15 10.33 -14.44
CA TYR A 82 -2.22 8.96 -13.97
C TYR A 82 -2.42 7.96 -15.11
N ILE A 83 -3.20 8.29 -16.13
CA ILE A 83 -3.35 7.44 -17.33
C ILE A 83 -2.00 7.25 -18.02
N GLN A 84 -1.24 8.35 -18.18
CA GLN A 84 0.08 8.30 -18.82
C GLN A 84 1.11 7.56 -17.97
N PHE A 85 1.13 7.77 -16.66
CA PHE A 85 1.97 6.99 -15.73
C PHE A 85 1.65 5.50 -15.78
N PHE A 86 0.37 5.14 -15.92
CA PHE A 86 -0.06 3.76 -16.01
C PHE A 86 0.38 3.06 -17.31
N GLY A 87 0.73 3.83 -18.34
CA GLY A 87 1.28 3.30 -19.60
C GLY A 87 2.74 2.84 -19.49
N ASP A 88 3.48 3.28 -18.46
CA ASP A 88 4.85 2.86 -18.20
C ASP A 88 4.87 1.76 -17.12
N ASP A 89 5.61 0.67 -17.36
CA ASP A 89 5.62 -0.49 -16.47
C ASP A 89 6.15 -0.19 -15.07
N PHE A 90 7.22 0.60 -14.99
CA PHE A 90 7.85 0.93 -13.73
C PHE A 90 6.99 1.90 -12.91
N LEU A 91 6.47 2.96 -13.55
CA LEU A 91 5.61 3.94 -12.91
C LEU A 91 4.27 3.33 -12.49
N ARG A 92 3.68 2.47 -13.34
CA ARG A 92 2.49 1.68 -12.99
C ARG A 92 2.75 0.81 -11.76
N LEU A 93 3.86 0.08 -11.73
CA LEU A 93 4.21 -0.75 -10.58
C LEU A 93 4.35 0.11 -9.31
N LEU A 94 5.03 1.25 -9.39
CA LEU A 94 5.20 2.18 -8.28
C LEU A 94 3.85 2.68 -7.75
N LEU A 95 2.94 3.05 -8.65
CA LEU A 95 1.60 3.51 -8.30
C LEU A 95 0.78 2.42 -7.62
N LEU A 96 0.82 1.18 -8.12
CA LEU A 96 0.07 0.07 -7.52
C LEU A 96 0.64 -0.31 -6.14
N ARG A 97 1.95 -0.18 -5.94
CA ARG A 97 2.59 -0.35 -4.62
C ARG A 97 2.23 0.79 -3.66
N TYR A 98 2.11 2.02 -4.15
CA TYR A 98 1.54 3.14 -3.38
C TYR A 98 0.10 2.83 -2.93
N VAL A 99 -0.74 2.30 -3.82
CA VAL A 99 -2.12 1.90 -3.50
C VAL A 99 -2.13 0.83 -2.40
N PHE A 100 -1.26 -0.19 -2.50
CA PHE A 100 -1.10 -1.19 -1.45
C PHE A 100 -0.69 -0.57 -0.12
N CYS A 101 0.32 0.31 -0.12
CA CYS A 101 0.75 1.06 1.06
C CYS A 101 -0.42 1.80 1.71
N HIS A 102 -1.18 2.57 0.93
CA HIS A 102 -2.29 3.36 1.46
C HIS A 102 -3.36 2.47 2.09
N VAL A 103 -3.81 1.40 1.42
CA VAL A 103 -4.84 0.50 1.95
C VAL A 103 -4.35 -0.21 3.23
N VAL A 104 -3.10 -0.67 3.24
CA VAL A 104 -2.52 -1.33 4.42
C VAL A 104 -2.48 -0.37 5.61
N LEU A 105 -1.95 0.85 5.43
CA LEU A 105 -1.83 1.82 6.52
C LEU A 105 -3.20 2.29 7.02
N ARG A 106 -4.14 2.55 6.11
CA ARG A 106 -5.52 2.97 6.44
C ARG A 106 -6.26 1.99 7.36
N HIS A 107 -5.97 0.70 7.25
CA HIS A 107 -6.63 -0.33 8.06
C HIS A 107 -5.79 -0.83 9.24
N HIS A 108 -4.56 -0.36 9.39
CA HIS A 108 -3.68 -0.79 10.47
C HIS A 108 -3.92 0.07 11.72
N ARG A 109 -4.17 -0.56 12.87
CA ARG A 109 -4.61 0.09 14.13
C ARG A 109 -3.64 1.14 14.67
N ALA A 110 -2.37 1.04 14.32
CA ALA A 110 -1.35 2.02 14.72
C ALA A 110 -1.38 3.33 13.90
N PHE A 111 -2.02 3.37 12.73
CA PHE A 111 -1.95 4.50 11.79
C PHE A 111 -3.31 5.23 11.74
N ILE A 112 -3.70 5.85 12.86
CA ILE A 112 -5.00 6.51 13.01
C ILE A 112 -4.90 8.00 12.67
N GLY A 113 -5.38 8.38 11.49
CA GLY A 113 -5.43 9.77 11.02
C GLY A 113 -4.67 9.99 9.71
N GLU A 114 -5.07 11.04 8.98
CA GLU A 114 -4.54 11.35 7.64
C GLU A 114 -3.03 11.66 7.64
N GLN A 115 -2.46 12.11 8.76
CA GLN A 115 -1.02 12.35 8.89
C GLN A 115 -0.18 11.07 8.80
N TYR A 116 -0.78 9.91 9.09
CA TYR A 116 -0.13 8.60 9.02
C TYR A 116 -0.34 7.91 7.67
N LEU A 117 -1.07 8.53 6.74
CA LEU A 117 -1.34 7.98 5.41
C LEU A 117 -0.45 8.61 4.33
N PRO A 118 -0.06 7.84 3.30
CA PRO A 118 0.65 8.39 2.17
C PRO A 118 -0.31 9.24 1.34
N ARG A 119 0.21 10.30 0.72
CA ARG A 119 -0.59 11.28 -0.04
C ARG A 119 -0.12 11.34 -1.48
N CYS A 120 -0.99 11.73 -2.40
CA CYS A 120 -0.60 11.91 -3.80
C CYS A 120 -1.21 13.18 -4.42
N GLN A 121 -0.55 13.66 -5.48
CA GLN A 121 -1.02 14.77 -6.30
C GLN A 121 -0.86 14.41 -7.79
N PRO A 122 -1.88 14.65 -8.64
CA PRO A 122 -3.26 15.01 -8.30
C PRO A 122 -3.90 14.01 -7.32
N PRO A 123 -4.92 14.38 -6.54
CA PRO A 123 -5.56 13.40 -5.67
C PRO A 123 -6.17 12.29 -6.54
N LEU A 124 -5.85 11.03 -6.23
CA LEU A 124 -6.65 9.92 -6.75
C LEU A 124 -8.07 10.06 -6.20
N PRO A 125 -9.10 9.50 -6.86
CA PRO A 125 -10.41 9.33 -6.23
C PRO A 125 -10.31 8.23 -5.16
N LEU A 126 -9.63 8.58 -4.05
CA LEU A 126 -9.17 7.68 -3.00
C LEU A 126 -10.34 7.03 -2.26
N ALA A 127 -11.40 7.79 -1.96
CA ALA A 127 -12.49 7.34 -1.11
C ALA A 127 -13.31 6.19 -1.72
N SER A 128 -13.54 6.17 -3.03
CA SER A 128 -14.28 5.07 -3.66
C SER A 128 -13.40 3.92 -4.11
N PHE A 129 -12.15 4.19 -4.52
CA PHE A 129 -11.24 3.19 -5.07
C PHE A 129 -10.47 2.41 -3.99
N LEU A 130 -9.98 3.10 -2.96
CA LEU A 130 -9.16 2.47 -1.92
C LEU A 130 -10.00 1.71 -0.90
N ASP A 131 -11.27 2.10 -0.72
CA ASP A 131 -12.23 1.40 0.14
C ASP A 131 -12.95 0.25 -0.58
N GLU A 132 -12.51 -0.13 -1.80
CA GLU A 132 -13.05 -1.28 -2.54
C GLU A 132 -12.87 -2.58 -1.75
N ILE A 133 -13.98 -3.31 -1.57
CA ILE A 133 -14.02 -4.56 -0.81
C ILE A 133 -13.02 -5.59 -1.36
N SER A 134 -12.81 -5.64 -2.67
CA SER A 134 -11.87 -6.59 -3.28
C SER A 134 -10.41 -6.32 -2.91
N LEU A 135 -10.01 -5.05 -2.72
CA LEU A 135 -8.67 -4.69 -2.26
C LEU A 135 -8.48 -5.04 -0.77
N LYS A 136 -9.45 -4.64 0.06
CA LYS A 136 -9.49 -4.94 1.50
C LYS A 136 -9.39 -6.46 1.75
N LYS A 137 -10.09 -7.26 0.94
CA LYS A 137 -10.05 -8.73 1.00
C LYS A 137 -8.63 -9.27 0.91
N TYR A 138 -7.79 -8.80 -0.01
CA TYR A 138 -6.43 -9.35 -0.16
C TYR A 138 -5.51 -8.95 0.99
N VAL A 139 -5.65 -7.74 1.52
CA VAL A 139 -4.91 -7.33 2.74
C VAL A 139 -5.35 -8.18 3.94
N ARG A 140 -6.65 -8.44 4.09
CA ARG A 140 -7.19 -9.31 5.14
C ARG A 140 -6.68 -10.75 5.04
N GLU A 141 -6.69 -11.34 3.84
CA GLU A 141 -6.19 -12.70 3.62
C GLU A 141 -4.67 -12.80 3.87
N LEU A 142 -3.91 -11.76 3.49
CA LEU A 142 -2.49 -11.65 3.83
C LEU A 142 -2.27 -11.61 5.34
N ALA A 143 -2.99 -10.73 6.05
CA ALA A 143 -2.90 -10.58 7.50
C ALA A 143 -3.28 -11.88 8.23
N LYS A 144 -4.33 -12.58 7.77
CA LYS A 144 -4.75 -13.88 8.30
C LYS A 144 -3.70 -14.96 8.04
N HIS A 145 -3.12 -15.00 6.84
CA HIS A 145 -2.08 -15.98 6.47
C HIS A 145 -0.80 -15.83 7.31
N LEU A 146 -0.48 -14.60 7.71
CA LEU A 146 0.69 -14.30 8.56
C LEU A 146 0.36 -14.22 10.06
N ASP A 147 -0.87 -14.56 10.46
CA ASP A 147 -1.34 -14.53 11.85
C ASP A 147 -1.22 -13.15 12.54
N VAL A 148 -1.43 -12.07 11.79
CA VAL A 148 -1.35 -10.68 12.25
C VAL A 148 -2.65 -9.91 12.03
N LEU A 149 -3.78 -10.61 11.90
CA LEU A 149 -5.09 -9.98 11.71
C LEU A 149 -5.46 -9.04 12.87
N SER A 150 -4.94 -9.28 14.07
CA SER A 150 -5.09 -8.43 15.26
C SER A 150 -4.48 -7.03 15.11
N HIS A 151 -3.60 -6.80 14.14
CA HIS A 151 -3.04 -5.48 13.83
C HIS A 151 -3.98 -4.58 13.02
N PHE A 152 -5.08 -5.14 12.50
CA PHE A 152 -5.96 -4.45 11.56
C PHE A 152 -7.40 -4.34 12.09
N GLU A 153 -8.12 -3.35 11.59
CA GLU A 153 -9.54 -3.08 11.87
C GLU A 153 -10.31 -2.76 10.57
N ASN A 154 -11.65 -2.90 10.65
CA ASN A 154 -12.57 -2.40 9.62
C ASN A 154 -12.33 -2.95 8.20
N PHE A 155 -12.06 -4.26 8.08
CA PHE A 155 -12.10 -4.98 6.79
C PHE A 155 -13.51 -5.38 6.34
N GLU A 156 -14.54 -4.95 7.07
CA GLU A 156 -15.96 -5.15 6.71
C GLU A 156 -16.42 -4.17 5.61
#